data_AF-A0A5J5IW40-F1
#
_entry.id   AF-A0A5J5IW40-F1
#
_cell.length_a   1.000
_cell.length_b   1.000
_cell.length_c   1.000
_cell.angle_alpha   90.00
_cell.angle_beta   90.00
_cell.angle_gamma   90.00
#
_symmetry.space_group_name_H-M   'P 1'
#
loop_
_entity.id
_entity.type
_entity.pdbx_description
1 polymer ?
#
loop_
_entity_poly.entity_id
_entity_poly.type
_entity_poly.pdbx_seq_one_letter_code
_entity_poly.pdbx_strand_id
1 'polypeptide(L)'
;MARMTGHGARELAQTSSQWDAVSWWRLEARALRDHPDVQLALGRLAPREAWRDLVPSRPAFVQPLLAIAQIASIVLPAVAAFGSVRAVLIEGDQLDLGVAGTAMGVAAVIALSGILSQRRRPESAHPRTARMLGIIHLVSALAVLVMAAMAFADDRVTGVWGIAGVLADLAIGVFFVVRYRRVPEDENRDNVERAARGLKRRIDRLSPGDAAAILVEIGAAVDTLAERGLIDAAAATRARRAPLGLLAVTMTQSGQ
;
A
#
# COMPACT_ATOMS: atom_id res chain seq x y z
N MET A 1 12.34 0.74 -23.56
CA MET A 1 12.06 0.08 -22.26
C MET A 1 13.35 -0.57 -21.77
N ALA A 2 14.10 0.12 -20.91
CA ALA A 2 15.31 -0.46 -20.33
C ALA A 2 14.88 -1.44 -19.23
N ARG A 3 14.84 -2.72 -19.57
CA ARG A 3 14.91 -3.82 -18.61
C ARG A 3 16.25 -3.59 -17.90
N MET A 4 16.26 -2.94 -16.72
CA MET A 4 17.43 -3.03 -15.85
C MET A 4 17.64 -4.52 -15.63
N THR A 5 18.69 -5.06 -16.24
CA THR A 5 19.21 -6.39 -16.01
C THR A 5 19.65 -6.42 -14.55
N GLY A 6 18.68 -6.65 -13.67
CA GLY A 6 18.93 -6.89 -12.26
C GLY A 6 19.71 -8.18 -12.18
N HIS A 7 21.03 -8.04 -12.10
CA HIS A 7 21.98 -9.10 -11.82
C HIS A 7 21.41 -10.05 -10.75
N GLY A 8 21.54 -11.36 -10.95
CA GLY A 8 21.02 -12.37 -10.03
C GLY A 8 21.67 -12.28 -8.64
N ALA A 9 21.15 -13.01 -7.66
CA ALA A 9 21.73 -13.04 -6.31
C ALA A 9 23.20 -13.49 -6.35
N ARG A 10 23.51 -14.46 -7.21
CA ARG A 10 24.89 -14.93 -7.44
C ARG A 10 25.79 -13.84 -8.01
N GLU A 11 25.31 -13.08 -8.97
CA GLU A 11 26.10 -12.04 -9.62
C GLU A 11 26.35 -10.85 -8.69
N LEU A 12 25.39 -10.52 -7.81
CA LEU A 12 25.64 -9.61 -6.68
C LEU A 12 26.79 -10.15 -5.82
N ALA A 13 26.76 -11.42 -5.45
CA ALA A 13 27.81 -12.05 -4.65
C ALA A 13 29.17 -12.07 -5.36
N GLN A 14 29.22 -12.14 -6.69
CA GLN A 14 30.45 -12.12 -7.49
C GLN A 14 31.06 -10.72 -7.64
N THR A 15 30.23 -9.70 -7.74
CA THR A 15 30.66 -8.33 -8.03
C THR A 15 30.89 -7.48 -6.78
N SER A 16 30.38 -7.92 -5.63
CA SER A 16 30.54 -7.19 -4.36
C SER A 16 31.99 -7.20 -3.88
N SER A 17 32.49 -6.07 -3.38
CA SER A 17 33.79 -5.96 -2.72
C SER A 17 33.71 -6.02 -1.19
N GLN A 18 32.51 -5.78 -0.65
CA GLN A 18 32.22 -5.76 0.78
C GLN A 18 30.84 -6.38 1.02
N TRP A 19 30.64 -6.93 2.22
CA TRP A 19 29.38 -7.55 2.61
C TRP A 19 28.92 -7.05 3.96
N ASP A 20 27.75 -6.41 3.99
CA ASP A 20 27.18 -5.81 5.20
C ASP A 20 25.75 -6.34 5.46
N ALA A 21 25.12 -5.81 6.50
CA ALA A 21 23.75 -6.13 6.88
C ALA A 21 22.74 -5.86 5.75
N VAL A 22 22.93 -4.79 4.97
CA VAL A 22 22.03 -4.38 3.88
C VAL A 22 22.21 -5.28 2.66
N SER A 23 23.40 -5.79 2.41
CA SER A 23 23.70 -6.73 1.32
C SER A 23 22.87 -8.02 1.41
N TRP A 24 22.54 -8.49 2.61
CA TRP A 24 21.63 -9.64 2.78
C TRP A 24 20.22 -9.37 2.26
N TRP A 25 19.68 -8.18 2.52
CA TRP A 25 18.39 -7.75 1.98
C TRP A 25 18.42 -7.68 0.45
N ARG A 26 19.51 -7.16 -0.12
CA ARG A 26 19.69 -7.07 -1.57
C ARG A 26 19.86 -8.42 -2.25
N LEU A 27 20.53 -9.36 -1.59
CA LEU A 27 20.72 -10.73 -2.09
C LEU A 27 19.36 -11.45 -2.17
N GLU A 28 18.60 -11.44 -1.08
CA GLU A 28 17.28 -12.06 -1.03
C GLU A 28 16.30 -11.40 -2.01
N ALA A 29 16.35 -10.06 -2.13
CA ALA A 29 15.60 -9.32 -3.15
C ALA A 29 15.89 -9.85 -4.55
N ARG A 30 17.17 -9.97 -4.93
CA ARG A 30 17.57 -10.40 -6.27
C ARG A 30 17.20 -11.84 -6.57
N ALA A 31 17.27 -12.73 -5.58
CA ALA A 31 16.79 -14.11 -5.71
C ALA A 31 15.27 -14.17 -5.98
N LEU A 32 14.53 -13.15 -5.54
CA LEU A 32 13.08 -13.01 -5.74
C LEU A 32 12.68 -12.19 -6.97
N ARG A 33 13.61 -11.88 -7.89
CA ARG A 33 13.36 -10.95 -9.03
C ARG A 33 12.20 -11.33 -9.93
N ASP A 34 11.94 -12.62 -10.09
CA ASP A 34 10.85 -13.13 -10.93
C ASP A 34 9.49 -13.12 -10.18
N HIS A 35 9.50 -12.73 -8.89
CA HIS A 35 8.35 -12.62 -8.01
C HIS A 35 8.24 -11.20 -7.42
N PRO A 36 7.90 -10.18 -8.24
CA PRO A 36 7.89 -8.76 -7.84
C PRO A 36 6.90 -8.44 -6.71
N ASP A 37 5.87 -9.28 -6.53
CA ASP A 37 4.94 -9.14 -5.41
C ASP A 37 5.54 -9.62 -4.08
N VAL A 38 6.41 -10.64 -4.09
CA VAL A 38 7.17 -11.09 -2.93
C VAL A 38 8.26 -10.06 -2.58
N GLN A 39 9.00 -9.54 -3.58
CA GLN A 39 9.97 -8.46 -3.37
C GLN A 39 9.34 -7.23 -2.72
N LEU A 40 8.17 -6.80 -3.21
CA LEU A 40 7.46 -5.66 -2.65
C LEU A 40 6.99 -5.92 -1.21
N ALA A 41 6.67 -7.16 -0.86
CA ALA A 41 6.32 -7.53 0.51
C ALA A 41 7.55 -7.54 1.43
N LEU A 42 8.68 -8.07 0.94
CA LEU A 42 9.97 -8.06 1.64
C LEU A 42 10.45 -6.62 1.90
N GLY A 43 10.27 -5.72 0.93
CA GLY A 43 10.62 -4.30 1.02
C GLY A 43 9.95 -3.53 2.16
N ARG A 44 8.89 -4.06 2.76
CA ARG A 44 8.24 -3.43 3.93
C ARG A 44 8.92 -3.73 5.26
N LEU A 45 9.71 -4.79 5.30
CA LEU A 45 10.52 -5.17 6.47
C LEU A 45 11.96 -4.65 6.32
N ALA A 46 12.36 -4.34 5.09
CA ALA A 46 13.71 -3.94 4.77
C ALA A 46 14.06 -2.54 5.28
N PRO A 47 15.35 -2.29 5.60
CA PRO A 47 15.84 -0.95 5.87
C PRO A 47 15.74 -0.07 4.61
N ARG A 48 15.66 1.25 4.79
CA ARG A 48 15.42 2.21 3.68
C ARG A 48 16.50 2.12 2.59
N GLU A 49 17.72 1.79 2.99
CA GLU A 49 18.91 1.64 2.17
C GLU A 49 18.81 0.47 1.18
N ALA A 50 17.98 -0.53 1.48
CA ALA A 50 17.71 -1.68 0.60
C ALA A 50 16.51 -1.46 -0.33
N TRP A 51 15.68 -0.43 -0.07
CA TRP A 51 14.37 -0.28 -0.71
C TRP A 51 14.49 -0.09 -2.24
N ARG A 52 15.51 0.63 -2.71
CA ARG A 52 15.70 0.89 -4.16
C ARG A 52 15.88 -0.39 -4.98
N ASP A 53 16.39 -1.46 -4.37
CA ASP A 53 16.58 -2.78 -5.00
C ASP A 53 15.35 -3.69 -4.85
N LEU A 54 14.40 -3.33 -4.00
CA LEU A 54 13.24 -4.15 -3.60
C LEU A 54 11.93 -3.71 -4.24
N VAL A 55 11.85 -2.50 -4.78
CA VAL A 55 10.64 -2.00 -5.44
C VAL A 55 10.82 -2.00 -6.95
N PRO A 56 9.95 -2.72 -7.69
CA PRO A 56 9.93 -2.65 -9.14
C PRO A 56 9.78 -1.21 -9.61
N SER A 57 10.60 -0.81 -10.58
CA SER A 57 10.50 0.49 -11.22
C SER A 57 9.11 0.65 -11.86
N ARG A 58 8.34 1.63 -11.36
CA ARG A 58 7.07 2.02 -11.99
C ARG A 58 7.34 3.15 -12.99
N PRO A 59 6.52 3.31 -14.03
CA PRO A 59 6.61 4.48 -14.90
C PRO A 59 6.49 5.76 -14.06
N ALA A 60 7.32 6.76 -14.36
CA ALA A 60 7.47 7.97 -13.54
C ALA A 60 6.15 8.73 -13.32
N PHE A 61 5.20 8.65 -14.24
CA PHE A 61 3.92 9.35 -14.17
C PHE A 61 2.86 8.66 -13.28
N VAL A 62 3.04 7.39 -12.94
CA VAL A 62 2.03 6.62 -12.18
C VAL A 62 1.91 7.14 -10.74
N GLN A 63 3.04 7.49 -10.11
CA GLN A 63 3.03 7.95 -8.72
C GLN A 63 2.36 9.33 -8.55
N PRO A 64 2.66 10.34 -9.37
CA PRO A 64 1.91 11.60 -9.37
C PRO A 64 0.41 11.41 -9.59
N LEU A 65 0.00 10.56 -10.54
CA LEU A 65 -1.41 10.33 -10.82
C LEU A 65 -2.15 9.70 -9.63
N LEU A 66 -1.53 8.72 -8.96
CA LEU A 66 -2.08 8.11 -7.75
C LEU A 66 -2.17 9.11 -6.60
N ALA A 67 -1.18 10.00 -6.44
CA ALA A 67 -1.22 11.04 -5.43
C ALA A 67 -2.36 12.03 -5.70
N ILE A 68 -2.54 12.47 -6.96
CA ILE A 68 -3.65 13.35 -7.36
C ILE A 68 -5.00 12.67 -7.10
N ALA A 69 -5.15 11.40 -7.47
CA ALA A 69 -6.38 10.65 -7.20
C ALA A 69 -6.67 10.58 -5.68
N GLN A 70 -5.66 10.30 -4.86
CA GLN A 70 -5.82 10.29 -3.41
C GLN A 70 -6.24 11.65 -2.85
N ILE A 71 -5.60 12.74 -3.29
CA ILE A 71 -5.99 14.10 -2.90
C ILE A 71 -7.43 14.38 -3.34
N ALA A 72 -7.80 14.06 -4.58
CA ALA A 72 -9.14 14.26 -5.10
C ALA A 72 -10.20 13.50 -4.28
N SER A 73 -9.91 12.25 -3.87
CA SER A 73 -10.82 11.46 -3.04
C SER A 73 -11.14 12.11 -1.68
N ILE A 74 -10.25 12.95 -1.17
CA ILE A 74 -10.43 13.68 0.09
C ILE A 74 -11.07 15.05 -0.15
N VAL A 75 -10.61 15.78 -1.16
CA VAL A 75 -11.00 17.18 -1.39
C VAL A 75 -12.40 17.28 -1.99
N LEU A 76 -12.76 16.40 -2.93
CA LEU A 76 -14.05 16.49 -3.63
C LEU A 76 -15.26 16.37 -2.69
N PRO A 77 -15.35 15.41 -1.74
CA PRO A 77 -16.46 15.35 -0.79
C PRO A 77 -16.53 16.59 0.09
N ALA A 78 -15.38 17.06 0.59
CA ALA A 78 -15.31 18.23 1.46
C ALA A 78 -15.76 19.51 0.73
N VAL A 79 -15.33 19.71 -0.51
CA VAL A 79 -15.76 20.83 -1.36
C VAL A 79 -17.25 20.75 -1.67
N ALA A 80 -17.77 19.57 -2.01
CA ALA A 80 -19.20 19.37 -2.25
C ALA A 80 -20.03 19.71 -1.00
N ALA A 81 -19.60 19.25 0.18
CA ALA A 81 -20.26 19.55 1.44
C ALA A 81 -20.22 21.04 1.78
N PHE A 82 -19.04 21.67 1.71
CA PHE A 82 -18.90 23.10 1.99
C PHE A 82 -19.70 23.95 1.01
N GLY A 83 -19.64 23.64 -0.29
CA GLY A 83 -20.43 24.32 -1.32
C GLY A 83 -21.93 24.20 -1.07
N SER A 84 -22.41 23.00 -0.71
CA SER A 84 -23.82 22.77 -0.39
C SER A 84 -24.27 23.55 0.85
N VAL A 85 -23.45 23.56 1.91
CA VAL A 85 -23.72 24.32 3.14
C VAL A 85 -23.78 25.82 2.85
N ARG A 86 -22.83 26.33 2.07
CA ARG A 86 -22.79 27.74 1.68
C ARG A 86 -24.03 28.13 0.87
N ALA A 87 -24.36 27.37 -0.17
CA ALA A 87 -25.51 27.66 -1.03
C ALA A 87 -26.81 27.72 -0.22
N VAL A 88 -27.07 26.71 0.62
CA VAL A 88 -28.35 26.58 1.32
C VAL A 88 -28.48 27.48 2.55
N LEU A 89 -27.44 27.57 3.39
CA LEU A 89 -27.52 28.27 4.68
C LEU A 89 -26.99 29.69 4.67
N ILE A 90 -26.02 30.00 3.81
CA ILE A 90 -25.37 31.33 3.80
C ILE A 90 -25.99 32.19 2.71
N GLU A 91 -26.11 31.65 1.50
CA GLU A 91 -26.60 32.39 0.34
C GLU A 91 -28.12 32.31 0.19
N GLY A 92 -28.75 31.27 0.76
CA GLY A 92 -30.18 31.03 0.58
C GLY A 92 -30.55 30.67 -0.85
N ASP A 93 -29.58 30.20 -1.65
CA ASP A 93 -29.74 29.91 -3.08
C ASP A 93 -30.24 28.47 -3.32
N GLN A 94 -30.43 28.12 -4.60
CA GLN A 94 -30.69 26.75 -5.04
C GLN A 94 -29.49 25.84 -4.78
N LEU A 95 -29.78 24.60 -4.37
CA LEU A 95 -28.78 23.54 -4.30
C LEU A 95 -28.74 22.77 -5.63
N ASP A 96 -27.64 22.88 -6.35
CA ASP A 96 -27.32 21.95 -7.45
C ASP A 96 -26.80 20.62 -6.89
N LEU A 97 -27.74 19.72 -6.59
CA LEU A 97 -27.43 18.39 -6.09
C LEU A 97 -26.69 17.55 -7.14
N GLY A 98 -26.84 17.86 -8.43
CA GLY A 98 -26.17 17.17 -9.52
C GLY A 98 -24.66 17.37 -9.46
N VAL A 99 -24.22 18.62 -9.27
CA VAL A 99 -22.79 18.96 -9.13
C VAL A 99 -22.20 18.35 -7.86
N ALA A 100 -22.84 18.55 -6.71
CA ALA A 100 -22.38 17.99 -5.44
C ALA A 100 -22.31 16.45 -5.50
N GLY A 101 -23.37 15.82 -5.98
CA GLY A 101 -23.48 14.38 -6.16
C GLY A 101 -22.42 13.81 -7.11
N THR A 102 -22.13 14.48 -8.22
CA THR A 102 -21.08 14.03 -9.16
C THR A 102 -19.70 14.06 -8.52
N ALA A 103 -19.36 15.15 -7.83
CA ALA A 103 -18.08 15.28 -7.15
C ALA A 103 -17.89 14.15 -6.11
N MET A 104 -18.93 13.87 -5.33
CA MET A 104 -18.95 12.79 -4.34
C MET A 104 -18.90 11.41 -5.00
N GLY A 105 -19.64 11.19 -6.10
CA GLY A 105 -19.59 9.94 -6.86
C GLY A 105 -18.21 9.65 -7.43
N VAL A 106 -17.53 10.66 -7.99
CA VAL A 106 -16.14 10.53 -8.46
C VAL A 106 -15.21 10.18 -7.31
N ALA A 107 -15.33 10.85 -6.17
CA ALA A 107 -14.55 10.56 -4.97
C ALA A 107 -14.76 9.11 -4.49
N ALA A 108 -16.02 8.66 -4.46
CA ALA A 108 -16.41 7.30 -4.10
C ALA A 108 -15.80 6.24 -5.04
N VAL A 109 -15.78 6.49 -6.36
CA VAL A 109 -15.15 5.59 -7.34
C VAL A 109 -13.64 5.49 -7.11
N ILE A 110 -12.97 6.62 -6.85
CA ILE A 110 -11.54 6.63 -6.55
C ILE A 110 -11.26 5.86 -5.25
N ALA A 111 -12.04 6.11 -4.19
CA ALA A 111 -11.92 5.42 -2.93
C ALA A 111 -12.17 3.90 -3.07
N LEU A 112 -13.15 3.50 -3.90
CA LEU A 112 -13.45 2.11 -4.20
C LEU A 112 -12.28 1.40 -4.89
N SER A 113 -11.60 2.05 -5.84
CA SER A 113 -10.35 1.55 -6.43
C SER A 113 -9.28 1.27 -5.36
N GLY A 114 -9.19 2.15 -4.36
CA GLY A 114 -8.37 1.95 -3.17
C GLY A 114 -8.77 0.69 -2.38
N ILE A 115 -10.06 0.48 -2.13
CA ILE A 115 -10.58 -0.71 -1.43
C ILE A 115 -10.25 -1.99 -2.21
N LEU A 116 -10.48 -2.00 -3.52
CA LEU A 116 -10.16 -3.16 -4.38
C LEU A 116 -8.66 -3.47 -4.39
N SER A 117 -7.82 -2.43 -4.41
CA SER A 117 -6.37 -2.59 -4.29
C SER A 117 -5.96 -3.16 -2.92
N GLN A 118 -6.62 -2.70 -1.84
CA GLN A 118 -6.39 -3.22 -0.49
C GLN A 118 -6.81 -4.68 -0.34
N ARG A 119 -7.88 -5.16 -1.00
CA ARG A 119 -8.24 -6.59 -0.99
C ARG A 119 -7.10 -7.47 -1.49
N ARG A 120 -6.34 -7.00 -2.49
CA ARG A 120 -5.17 -7.71 -3.02
C ARG A 120 -3.94 -7.59 -2.12
N ARG A 121 -3.87 -6.56 -1.27
CA ARG A 121 -2.73 -6.23 -0.42
C ARG A 121 -3.20 -5.70 0.95
N PRO A 122 -3.88 -6.51 1.77
CA PRO A 122 -4.57 -6.04 2.98
C PRO A 122 -3.62 -5.40 4.00
N GLU A 123 -2.34 -5.79 3.96
CA GLU A 123 -1.28 -5.21 4.77
C GLU A 123 -0.91 -3.76 4.40
N SER A 124 -1.34 -3.19 3.27
CA SER A 124 -0.94 -1.84 2.82
C SER A 124 -1.76 -0.69 3.37
N ALA A 125 -2.92 -0.97 3.97
CA ALA A 125 -3.80 0.07 4.49
C ALA A 125 -3.41 0.41 5.93
N HIS A 126 -3.10 1.68 6.19
CA HIS A 126 -2.93 2.16 7.55
C HIS A 126 -4.31 2.39 8.20
N PRO A 127 -4.67 1.71 9.31
CA PRO A 127 -6.03 1.77 9.87
C PRO A 127 -6.49 3.19 10.21
N ARG A 128 -5.60 4.01 10.79
CA ARG A 128 -5.90 5.41 11.14
C ARG A 128 -6.21 6.24 9.89
N THR A 129 -5.40 6.12 8.84
CA THR A 129 -5.60 6.87 7.59
C THR A 129 -6.88 6.43 6.88
N ALA A 130 -7.15 5.11 6.83
CA ALA A 130 -8.38 4.58 6.26
C ALA A 130 -9.63 5.03 7.03
N ARG A 131 -9.56 5.07 8.37
CA ARG A 131 -10.64 5.60 9.21
C ARG A 131 -10.85 7.10 8.99
N MET A 132 -9.77 7.88 8.93
CA MET A 132 -9.86 9.33 8.67
C MET A 132 -10.54 9.60 7.32
N LEU A 133 -10.13 8.87 6.27
CA LEU A 133 -10.79 8.93 4.96
C LEU A 133 -12.29 8.62 5.09
N GLY A 134 -12.63 7.53 5.79
CA GLY A 134 -14.02 7.17 6.05
C GLY A 134 -14.84 8.26 6.76
N ILE A 135 -14.25 8.93 7.76
CA ILE A 135 -14.90 10.03 8.48
C ILE A 135 -15.17 11.20 7.54
N ILE A 136 -14.21 11.56 6.68
CA ILE A 136 -14.36 12.68 5.73
C ILE A 136 -15.52 12.43 4.77
N HIS A 137 -15.57 11.25 4.14
CA HIS A 137 -16.68 10.85 3.27
C HIS A 137 -18.02 10.84 4.02
N LEU A 138 -18.05 10.21 5.21
CA LEU A 138 -19.27 10.11 6.03
C LEU A 138 -19.83 11.47 6.43
N VAL A 139 -19.00 12.35 6.99
CA VAL A 139 -19.42 13.68 7.44
C VAL A 139 -19.83 14.55 6.26
N SER A 140 -19.07 14.50 5.15
CA SER A 140 -19.39 15.27 3.95
C SER A 140 -20.73 14.84 3.35
N ALA A 141 -20.96 13.52 3.22
CA ALA A 141 -22.19 12.98 2.68
C ALA A 141 -23.40 13.30 3.56
N LEU A 142 -23.27 13.18 4.88
CA LEU A 142 -24.32 13.56 5.82
C LEU A 142 -24.64 15.05 5.73
N ALA A 143 -23.62 15.92 5.62
CA ALA A 143 -23.83 17.35 5.44
C ALA A 143 -24.62 17.65 4.16
N VAL A 144 -24.22 17.07 3.01
CA VAL A 144 -24.95 17.26 1.74
C VAL A 144 -26.37 16.70 1.82
N LEU A 145 -26.60 15.56 2.46
CA LEU A 145 -27.96 15.01 2.64
C LEU A 145 -28.86 15.91 3.47
N VAL A 146 -28.33 16.50 4.55
CA VAL A 146 -29.09 17.46 5.37
C VAL A 146 -29.42 18.71 4.55
N MET A 147 -28.45 19.25 3.80
CA MET A 147 -28.68 20.42 2.92
C MET A 147 -29.67 20.11 1.81
N ALA A 148 -29.61 18.92 1.21
CA ALA A 148 -30.55 18.48 0.19
C ALA A 148 -31.97 18.35 0.75
N ALA A 149 -32.13 17.79 1.95
CA ALA A 149 -33.44 17.69 2.59
C ALA A 149 -34.04 19.07 2.90
N MET A 150 -33.24 20.01 3.39
CA MET A 150 -33.67 21.39 3.64
C MET A 150 -34.07 22.10 2.34
N ALA A 151 -33.19 22.09 1.34
CA ALA A 151 -33.48 22.74 0.06
C ALA A 151 -34.68 22.09 -0.65
N PHE A 152 -34.86 20.77 -0.52
CA PHE A 152 -36.00 20.06 -1.11
C PHE A 152 -37.33 20.49 -0.47
N ALA A 153 -37.35 20.71 0.84
CA ALA A 153 -38.54 21.22 1.54
C ALA A 153 -38.98 22.61 1.05
N ASP A 154 -38.04 23.41 0.54
CA ASP A 154 -38.26 24.75 -0.01
C ASP A 154 -38.38 24.77 -1.54
N ASP A 155 -38.41 23.61 -2.22
CA ASP A 155 -38.41 23.48 -3.69
C ASP A 155 -37.20 24.19 -4.37
N ARG A 156 -36.06 24.18 -3.69
CA ARG A 156 -34.79 24.82 -4.12
C ARG A 156 -33.73 23.80 -4.58
N VAL A 157 -34.13 22.58 -4.96
CA VAL A 157 -33.18 21.54 -5.41
C VAL A 157 -33.24 21.37 -6.92
N THR A 158 -32.07 21.39 -7.55
CA THR A 158 -31.89 20.98 -8.95
C THR A 158 -30.98 19.76 -9.04
N GLY A 159 -31.02 19.04 -10.16
CA GLY A 159 -30.10 17.92 -10.38
C GLY A 159 -30.30 16.72 -9.43
N VAL A 160 -31.54 16.33 -9.14
CA VAL A 160 -31.90 15.27 -8.16
C VAL A 160 -31.16 13.95 -8.37
N TRP A 161 -30.76 13.62 -9.61
CA TRP A 161 -29.95 12.45 -9.94
C TRP A 161 -28.63 12.37 -9.14
N GLY A 162 -28.10 13.51 -8.69
CA GLY A 162 -26.89 13.58 -7.88
C GLY A 162 -26.98 12.85 -6.54
N ILE A 163 -28.19 12.57 -6.05
CA ILE A 163 -28.39 11.78 -4.82
C ILE A 163 -27.68 10.42 -4.88
N ALA A 164 -27.60 9.80 -6.05
CA ALA A 164 -26.91 8.52 -6.23
C ALA A 164 -25.42 8.60 -5.86
N GLY A 165 -24.76 9.70 -6.24
CA GLY A 165 -23.35 9.92 -5.91
C GLY A 165 -23.14 10.22 -4.43
N VAL A 166 -24.04 10.98 -3.80
CA VAL A 166 -24.01 11.23 -2.35
C VAL A 166 -24.18 9.94 -1.56
N LEU A 167 -25.12 9.07 -1.96
CA LEU A 167 -25.35 7.78 -1.31
C LEU A 167 -24.17 6.81 -1.50
N ALA A 168 -23.54 6.81 -2.68
CA ALA A 168 -22.34 6.02 -2.92
C ALA A 168 -21.18 6.45 -2.00
N ASP A 169 -20.98 7.76 -1.85
CA ASP A 169 -19.95 8.31 -0.98
C ASP A 169 -20.24 8.03 0.50
N LEU A 170 -21.50 8.15 0.92
CA LEU A 170 -21.95 7.74 2.25
C LEU A 170 -21.62 6.27 2.53
N ALA A 171 -21.90 5.37 1.58
CA ALA A 171 -21.62 3.95 1.73
C ALA A 171 -20.11 3.67 1.88
N ILE A 172 -19.26 4.39 1.13
CA ILE A 172 -17.80 4.34 1.28
C ILE A 172 -17.38 4.83 2.68
N GLY A 173 -17.92 5.95 3.14
CA GLY A 173 -17.66 6.50 4.47
C GLY A 173 -18.00 5.52 5.59
N VAL A 174 -19.22 4.96 5.56
CA VAL A 174 -19.67 3.94 6.50
C VAL A 174 -18.78 2.70 6.44
N PHE A 175 -18.46 2.20 5.24
CA PHE A 175 -17.60 1.03 5.07
C PHE A 175 -16.24 1.22 5.77
N PHE A 176 -15.55 2.34 5.52
CA PHE A 176 -14.24 2.59 6.11
C PHE A 176 -14.31 2.76 7.64
N VAL A 177 -15.29 3.50 8.15
CA VAL A 177 -15.46 3.71 9.60
C VAL A 177 -15.75 2.39 10.33
N VAL A 178 -16.65 1.56 9.78
CA VAL A 178 -16.98 0.26 10.38
C VAL A 178 -15.81 -0.71 10.26
N ARG A 179 -15.18 -0.80 9.09
CA ARG A 179 -14.09 -1.75 8.82
C ARG A 179 -12.81 -1.46 9.62
N TYR A 180 -12.54 -0.18 9.90
CA TYR A 180 -11.34 0.30 10.59
C TYR A 180 -11.68 0.94 11.94
N ARG A 181 -12.74 0.48 12.60
CA ARG A 181 -13.16 0.96 13.93
C ARG A 181 -12.09 0.78 15.00
N ARG A 182 -11.30 -0.29 14.91
CA ARG A 182 -10.22 -0.60 15.87
C ARG A 182 -8.92 0.04 15.38
N VAL A 183 -8.38 0.95 16.21
CA VAL A 183 -7.02 1.49 16.05
C VAL A 183 -6.11 0.63 16.94
N PRO A 184 -4.97 0.14 16.45
CA PRO A 184 -4.03 -0.63 17.26
C PRO A 184 -3.53 0.16 18.47
N GLU A 185 -3.25 -0.54 19.57
CA GLU A 185 -2.59 0.03 20.74
C GLU A 185 -1.10 0.29 20.47
N ASP A 186 -0.42 -0.62 19.75
CA ASP A 186 0.95 -0.46 19.26
C ASP A 186 0.99 -0.49 17.73
N GLU A 187 1.02 0.69 17.14
CA GLU A 187 0.99 0.88 15.68
C GLU A 187 2.22 0.28 14.98
N ASN A 188 3.40 0.36 15.62
CA ASN A 188 4.66 -0.08 15.04
C ASN A 188 4.74 -1.60 15.01
N ARG A 189 4.46 -2.24 16.14
CA ARG A 189 4.44 -3.71 16.23
C ARG A 189 3.43 -4.31 15.25
N ASP A 190 2.22 -3.76 15.22
CA ASP A 190 1.17 -4.24 14.31
C ASP A 190 1.56 -4.07 12.83
N ASN A 191 2.25 -3.00 12.48
CA ASN A 191 2.76 -2.77 11.13
C ASN A 191 3.77 -3.84 10.73
N VAL A 192 4.74 -4.14 11.59
CA VAL A 192 5.76 -5.18 11.36
C VAL A 192 5.10 -6.56 11.24
N GLU A 193 4.21 -6.91 12.16
CA GLU A 193 3.51 -8.19 12.13
C GLU A 193 2.63 -8.35 10.87
N ARG A 194 1.93 -7.29 10.44
CA ARG A 194 1.14 -7.31 9.21
C ARG A 194 2.03 -7.48 7.98
N ALA A 195 3.19 -6.82 7.94
CA ALA A 195 4.16 -6.96 6.87
C ALA A 195 4.73 -8.39 6.82
N ALA A 196 5.14 -8.95 7.96
CA ALA A 196 5.63 -10.32 8.06
C ALA A 196 4.59 -11.37 7.63
N ARG A 197 3.34 -11.26 8.11
CA ARG A 197 2.24 -12.11 7.64
C ARG A 197 1.98 -11.96 6.14
N GLY A 198 2.09 -10.75 5.61
CA GLY A 198 1.94 -10.45 4.20
C GLY A 198 3.02 -11.07 3.32
N LEU A 199 4.26 -11.09 3.81
CA LEU A 199 5.37 -11.76 3.15
C LEU A 199 5.18 -13.28 3.16
N LYS A 200 4.93 -13.86 4.34
CA LYS A 200 4.70 -15.30 4.50
C LYS A 200 3.61 -15.81 3.55
N ARG A 201 2.45 -15.15 3.50
CA ARG A 201 1.35 -15.54 2.59
C ARG A 201 1.74 -15.59 1.12
N ARG A 202 2.70 -14.78 0.67
CA ARG A 202 3.15 -14.76 -0.73
C ARG A 202 4.17 -15.85 -0.99
N ILE A 203 5.05 -16.10 -0.04
CA ILE A 203 5.99 -17.21 -0.07
C ILE A 203 5.25 -18.55 -0.08
N ASP A 204 4.23 -18.70 0.77
CA ASP A 204 3.37 -19.89 0.82
C ASP A 204 2.60 -20.14 -0.49
N ARG A 205 2.53 -19.16 -1.40
CA ARG A 205 1.88 -19.28 -2.72
C ARG A 205 2.86 -19.59 -3.85
N LEU A 206 4.17 -19.56 -3.59
CA LEU A 206 5.16 -19.98 -4.57
C LEU A 206 4.96 -21.46 -4.89
N SER A 207 5.20 -21.84 -6.14
CA SER A 207 5.23 -23.26 -6.47
C SER A 207 6.43 -23.92 -5.74
N PRO A 208 6.36 -25.22 -5.42
CA PRO A 208 7.51 -25.92 -4.84
C PRO A 208 8.78 -25.81 -5.71
N GLY A 209 8.62 -25.77 -7.03
CA GLY A 209 9.73 -25.59 -7.98
C GLY A 209 10.37 -24.21 -7.88
N ASP A 210 9.56 -23.15 -7.83
CA ASP A 210 10.07 -21.77 -7.70
C ASP A 210 10.78 -21.60 -6.35
N ALA A 211 10.16 -22.04 -5.26
CA ALA A 211 10.76 -21.97 -3.93
C ALA A 211 12.11 -22.70 -3.86
N ALA A 212 12.20 -23.89 -4.46
CA ALA A 212 13.45 -24.65 -4.55
C ALA A 212 14.50 -23.92 -5.39
N ALA A 213 14.12 -23.38 -6.56
CA ALA A 213 15.02 -22.62 -7.43
C ALA A 213 15.60 -21.39 -6.74
N ILE A 214 14.77 -20.63 -6.01
CA ILE A 214 15.19 -19.46 -5.24
C ILE A 214 16.18 -19.86 -4.14
N LEU A 215 15.91 -20.95 -3.40
CA LEU A 215 16.82 -21.44 -2.36
C LEU A 215 18.16 -21.91 -2.93
N VAL A 216 18.16 -22.56 -4.11
CA VAL A 216 19.39 -22.94 -4.82
C VAL A 216 20.18 -21.69 -5.23
N GLU A 217 19.52 -20.66 -5.76
CA GLU A 217 20.18 -19.41 -6.13
C GLU A 217 20.80 -18.70 -4.91
N ILE A 218 20.08 -18.65 -3.80
CA ILE A 218 20.59 -18.12 -2.52
C ILE A 218 21.79 -18.94 -2.05
N GLY A 219 21.71 -20.27 -2.08
CA GLY A 219 22.80 -21.16 -1.69
C GLY A 219 24.07 -20.91 -2.51
N ALA A 220 23.95 -20.87 -3.84
CA ALA A 220 25.07 -20.59 -4.73
C ALA A 220 25.69 -19.20 -4.50
N ALA A 221 24.86 -18.20 -4.16
CA ALA A 221 25.34 -16.87 -3.80
C ALA A 221 26.10 -16.89 -2.46
N VAL A 222 25.59 -17.59 -1.45
CA VAL A 222 26.25 -17.76 -0.14
C VAL A 222 27.60 -18.48 -0.30
N ASP A 223 27.65 -19.52 -1.12
CA ASP A 223 28.89 -20.25 -1.42
C ASP A 223 29.93 -19.32 -2.06
N THR A 224 29.50 -18.52 -3.05
CA THR A 224 30.36 -17.50 -3.68
C THR A 224 30.89 -16.48 -2.66
N LEU A 225 30.08 -16.04 -1.71
CA LEU A 225 30.52 -15.10 -0.65
C LEU A 225 31.56 -15.73 0.27
N ALA A 226 31.37 -16.99 0.65
CA ALA A 226 32.29 -17.71 1.53
C ALA A 226 33.63 -17.98 0.83
N GLU A 227 33.61 -18.45 -0.43
CA GLU A 227 34.80 -18.68 -1.25
C GLU A 227 35.64 -17.40 -1.42
N ARG A 228 34.97 -16.25 -1.53
CA ARG A 228 35.61 -14.94 -1.65
C ARG A 228 36.03 -14.32 -0.32
N GLY A 229 35.82 -15.01 0.80
CA GLY A 229 36.15 -14.52 2.14
C GLY A 229 35.35 -13.31 2.59
N LEU A 230 34.19 -13.04 1.97
CA LEU A 230 33.31 -11.93 2.33
C LEU A 230 32.44 -12.24 3.54
N ILE A 231 32.26 -13.53 3.86
CA ILE A 231 31.57 -14.02 5.06
C ILE A 231 32.35 -15.20 5.64
N ASP A 232 32.22 -15.43 6.95
CA ASP A 232 32.81 -16.59 7.60
C ASP A 232 31.94 -17.86 7.44
N ALA A 233 32.50 -19.02 7.82
CA ALA A 233 31.82 -20.31 7.72
C ALA A 233 30.56 -20.41 8.61
N ALA A 234 30.55 -19.69 9.74
CA ALA A 234 29.42 -19.65 10.65
C ALA A 234 28.25 -18.88 10.03
N ALA A 235 28.52 -17.72 9.43
CA ALA A 235 27.57 -16.91 8.69
C ALA A 235 27.03 -17.67 7.48
N ALA A 236 27.88 -18.37 6.71
CA ALA A 236 27.43 -19.21 5.61
C ALA A 236 26.49 -20.33 6.09
N THR A 237 26.81 -21.00 7.19
CA THR A 237 25.96 -22.04 7.78
C THR A 237 24.61 -21.48 8.25
N ARG A 238 24.61 -20.30 8.88
CA ARG A 238 23.38 -19.63 9.30
C ARG A 238 22.54 -19.22 8.10
N ALA A 239 23.14 -18.61 7.09
CA ALA A 239 22.45 -18.17 5.87
C ALA A 239 21.75 -19.34 5.15
N ARG A 240 22.42 -20.49 5.01
CA ARG A 240 21.83 -21.69 4.38
C ARG A 240 20.65 -22.29 5.14
N ARG A 241 20.55 -22.04 6.45
CA ARG A 241 19.44 -22.51 7.31
C ARG A 241 18.30 -21.50 7.41
N ALA A 242 18.49 -20.29 6.90
CA ALA A 242 17.47 -19.26 7.00
C ALA A 242 16.24 -19.64 6.16
N PRO A 243 15.02 -19.52 6.70
CA PRO A 243 13.81 -19.71 5.92
C PRO A 243 13.74 -18.70 4.77
N LEU A 244 13.17 -19.12 3.63
CA LEU A 244 12.92 -18.22 2.51
C LEU A 244 12.07 -17.01 2.96
N GLY A 245 12.49 -15.81 2.58
CA GLY A 245 11.88 -14.54 2.99
C GLY A 245 12.35 -14.00 4.33
N LEU A 246 13.20 -14.73 5.05
CA LEU A 246 13.74 -14.35 6.35
C LEU A 246 15.27 -14.40 6.36
N LEU A 247 15.94 -14.53 5.21
CA LEU A 247 17.40 -14.57 5.15
C LEU A 247 17.99 -13.30 5.78
N ALA A 248 17.55 -12.14 5.31
CA ALA A 248 18.11 -10.88 5.77
C ALA A 248 17.81 -10.61 7.26
N VAL A 249 16.62 -11.00 7.73
CA VAL A 249 16.25 -10.89 9.15
C VAL A 249 17.13 -11.79 10.01
N THR A 250 17.31 -13.04 9.59
CA THR A 250 18.14 -14.03 10.31
C THR A 250 19.59 -13.56 10.42
N MET A 251 20.13 -12.95 9.36
CA MET A 251 21.53 -12.52 9.32
C MET A 251 21.78 -11.20 10.06
N THR A 252 20.75 -10.40 10.31
CA THR A 252 20.88 -9.09 10.98
C THR A 252 20.54 -9.12 12.47
N GLN A 253 19.72 -10.07 12.93
CA GLN A 253 19.33 -10.18 14.34
C GLN A 253 20.43 -10.77 15.25
N SER A 254 21.44 -11.44 14.70
CA SER A 254 22.51 -12.09 15.49
C SER A 254 23.70 -11.19 15.86
N GLY A 255 23.59 -9.87 15.64
CA GLY A 255 24.64 -8.89 15.91
C GLY A 255 24.38 -7.96 17.10
N GLN A 256 23.37 -8.26 17.92
CA GLN A 256 23.07 -7.57 19.18
C GLN A 256 23.22 -8.52 20.36
#